data_AF-A0A2T0VRN0-F1
#
_entry.id   AF-A0A2T0VRN0-F1
#
_cell.length_a   1.000
_cell.length_b   1.000
_cell.length_c   1.000
_cell.angle_alpha   90.00
_cell.angle_beta   90.00
_cell.angle_gamma   90.00
#
_symmetry.space_group_name_H-M   'P 1'
#
loop_
_entity.id
_entity.type
_entity.pdbx_description
1 polymer ?
#
loop_
_entity_poly.entity_id
_entity_poly.type
_entity_poly.pdbx_seq_one_letter_code
_entity_poly.pdbx_strand_id
1 'polypeptide(L)'
;MKESKRIQNVAAWVPPEQRQSRFGGSVGARAAESLRPLYRLISVSGDSADELYFVNETDETLRHVAAFTGGFITADDEALALQEANVVYHDVLPHEGVKVAAYDGYYDLDYVFQLSFEVSSDRQGTWRIVPPAKKGGVPAQELLWDDGSHGRRVVVEQRTPGAMT
;
A
#
# COMPACT_ATOMS: atom_id res chain seq x y z
N MET A 1 16.63 8.29 9.85
CA MET A 1 16.55 7.79 8.45
C MET A 1 15.64 6.57 8.50
N LYS A 2 14.51 6.54 7.78
CA LYS A 2 13.70 5.31 7.69
C LYS A 2 14.58 4.24 7.05
N GLU A 3 14.70 3.09 7.71
CA GLU A 3 15.51 1.98 7.23
C GLU A 3 14.84 1.39 5.98
N SER A 4 15.58 1.32 4.87
CA SER A 4 15.10 0.67 3.67
C SER A 4 15.12 -0.84 3.89
N LYS A 5 13.99 -1.49 3.62
CA LYS A 5 13.84 -2.94 3.83
C LYS A 5 13.03 -3.55 2.70
N ARG A 6 13.44 -4.74 2.25
CA ARG A 6 12.85 -5.50 1.16
C ARG A 6 12.55 -6.93 1.61
N ILE A 7 11.50 -7.53 1.07
CA ILE A 7 11.08 -8.91 1.34
C ILE A 7 10.71 -9.61 0.03
N GLN A 8 11.19 -10.85 -0.16
CA GLN A 8 11.03 -11.61 -1.40
C GLN A 8 10.01 -12.76 -1.30
N ASN A 9 9.75 -13.24 -0.08
CA ASN A 9 8.82 -14.34 0.18
C ASN A 9 7.50 -13.80 0.75
N VAL A 10 6.88 -12.86 0.02
CA VAL A 10 5.60 -12.31 0.44
C VAL A 10 4.52 -13.40 0.34
N ALA A 11 3.72 -13.58 1.38
CA ALA A 11 2.62 -14.55 1.35
C ALA A 11 1.69 -14.25 0.18
N ALA A 12 1.40 -15.27 -0.64
CA ALA A 12 0.58 -15.13 -1.84
C ALA A 12 -0.77 -14.46 -1.53
N TRP A 13 -1.24 -13.65 -2.46
CA TRP A 13 -2.57 -13.07 -2.34
C TRP A 13 -3.65 -14.15 -2.38
N VAL A 14 -4.58 -14.08 -1.43
CA VAL A 14 -5.72 -15.00 -1.32
C VAL A 14 -7.01 -14.24 -1.68
N PRO A 15 -7.79 -14.70 -2.66
CA PRO A 15 -9.06 -14.10 -3.03
C PRO A 15 -10.04 -13.97 -1.84
N PRO A 16 -10.86 -12.91 -1.77
CA PRO A 16 -11.75 -12.65 -0.63
C PRO A 16 -12.68 -13.81 -0.25
N GLU A 17 -13.11 -14.62 -1.21
CA GLU A 17 -13.97 -15.80 -1.06
C GLU A 17 -13.23 -17.01 -0.49
N GLN A 18 -11.90 -17.05 -0.59
CA GLN A 18 -11.04 -18.10 -0.04
C GLN A 18 -10.48 -17.73 1.35
N ARG A 19 -10.71 -16.50 1.81
CA ARG A 19 -10.23 -16.02 3.12
C ARG A 19 -11.05 -16.63 4.25
N GLN A 20 -10.36 -17.17 5.25
CA GLN A 20 -11.00 -17.67 6.47
C GLN A 20 -11.50 -16.51 7.35
N SER A 21 -12.64 -16.73 8.02
CA SER A 21 -13.17 -15.81 9.02
C SER A 21 -12.21 -15.71 10.20
N ARG A 22 -11.89 -14.48 10.62
CA ARG A 22 -11.09 -14.22 11.84
C ARG A 22 -11.82 -14.58 13.14
N PHE A 23 -13.15 -14.71 13.07
CA PHE A 23 -14.02 -15.00 14.21
C PHE A 23 -14.50 -16.46 14.24
N GLY A 24 -13.96 -17.32 13.37
CA GLY A 24 -14.52 -18.65 13.10
C GLY A 24 -15.80 -18.58 12.26
N GLY A 25 -16.18 -19.70 11.65
CA GLY A 25 -17.41 -19.83 10.85
C GLY A 25 -17.20 -19.67 9.33
N SER A 26 -18.21 -20.09 8.56
CA SER A 26 -18.22 -19.97 7.11
C SER A 26 -18.47 -18.51 6.71
N VAL A 27 -17.53 -17.89 6.01
CA VAL A 27 -17.81 -16.67 5.25
C VAL A 27 -18.82 -17.07 4.18
N GLY A 28 -19.97 -16.38 4.13
CA GLY A 28 -21.02 -16.67 3.15
C GLY A 28 -20.43 -16.65 1.73
N ALA A 29 -20.98 -17.48 0.84
CA ALA A 29 -20.49 -17.59 -0.53
C ALA A 29 -20.44 -16.21 -1.19
N ARG A 30 -19.23 -15.75 -1.49
CA ARG A 30 -19.00 -14.59 -2.35
C ARG A 30 -18.83 -15.08 -3.78
N ALA A 31 -19.23 -14.26 -4.75
CA ALA A 31 -18.83 -14.50 -6.13
C ALA A 31 -17.30 -14.61 -6.20
N ALA A 32 -16.79 -15.53 -7.03
CA ALA A 32 -15.36 -15.69 -7.20
C ALA A 32 -14.76 -14.41 -7.77
N GLU A 33 -13.71 -13.90 -7.13
CA GLU A 33 -12.98 -12.73 -7.60
C GLU A 33 -12.01 -13.21 -8.69
N SER A 34 -12.26 -12.81 -9.95
CA SER A 34 -11.37 -13.17 -11.05
C SER A 34 -10.17 -12.24 -11.18
N LEU A 35 -10.23 -11.06 -10.56
CA LEU A 35 -9.20 -10.04 -10.64
C LEU A 35 -7.99 -10.42 -9.78
N ARG A 36 -6.81 -10.08 -10.28
CA ARG A 36 -5.55 -10.21 -9.53
C ARG A 36 -5.01 -8.82 -9.21
N PRO A 37 -4.56 -8.58 -7.97
CA PRO A 37 -3.92 -7.30 -7.67
C PRO A 37 -2.62 -7.20 -8.48
N LEU A 38 -2.36 -6.04 -9.08
CA LEU A 38 -1.02 -5.67 -9.54
C LEU A 38 -0.19 -5.16 -8.38
N TYR A 39 -0.83 -4.38 -7.50
CA TYR A 39 -0.19 -3.76 -6.35
C TYR A 39 -1.07 -3.90 -5.11
N ARG A 40 -0.45 -4.14 -3.96
CA ARG A 40 -1.14 -4.16 -2.67
C ARG A 40 -0.27 -3.71 -1.52
N LEU A 41 -0.91 -3.39 -0.40
CA LEU A 41 -0.27 -3.16 0.88
C LEU A 41 -0.41 -4.40 1.76
N ILE A 42 0.66 -4.74 2.47
CA ILE A 42 0.63 -5.74 3.53
C ILE A 42 1.24 -5.18 4.81
N SER A 43 0.69 -5.62 5.95
CA SER A 43 1.25 -5.35 7.27
C SER A 43 1.99 -6.58 7.74
N VAL A 44 3.22 -6.40 8.19
CA VAL A 44 4.04 -7.45 8.81
C VAL A 44 4.35 -6.98 10.22
N SER A 45 3.92 -7.73 11.22
CA SER A 45 4.22 -7.38 12.61
C SER A 45 5.72 -7.52 12.87
N GLY A 46 6.33 -6.42 13.32
CA GLY A 46 7.69 -6.39 13.82
C GLY A 46 7.74 -6.44 15.34
N ASP A 47 8.94 -6.43 15.90
CA ASP A 47 9.16 -6.54 17.34
C ASP A 47 8.63 -5.33 18.14
N SER A 48 8.67 -4.14 17.54
CA SER A 48 8.26 -2.88 18.18
C SER A 48 7.15 -2.12 17.46
N ALA A 49 6.93 -2.39 16.17
CA ALA A 49 5.92 -1.72 15.36
C ALA A 49 5.48 -2.62 14.22
N ASP A 50 4.24 -2.44 13.75
CA ASP A 50 3.78 -3.05 12.51
C ASP A 50 4.43 -2.33 11.33
N GLU A 51 5.04 -3.10 10.43
CA GLU A 51 5.69 -2.59 9.22
C GLU A 51 4.76 -2.74 8.02
N LEU A 52 4.61 -1.66 7.25
CA LEU A 52 3.80 -1.64 6.05
C LEU A 52 4.67 -1.76 4.81
N TYR A 53 4.32 -2.68 3.93
CA TYR A 53 5.02 -2.92 2.68
C TYR A 53 4.10 -2.67 1.48
N PHE A 54 4.66 -2.04 0.45
CA PHE A 54 4.11 -2.07 -0.90
C PHE A 54 4.61 -3.33 -1.60
N VAL A 55 3.72 -4.12 -2.16
CA VAL A 55 4.05 -5.38 -2.84
C VAL A 55 3.77 -5.24 -4.34
N ASN A 56 4.78 -5.57 -5.14
CA ASN A 56 4.67 -5.74 -6.57
C ASN A 56 4.16 -7.17 -6.86
N GLU A 57 2.88 -7.35 -7.16
CA GLU A 57 2.31 -8.67 -7.50
C GLU A 57 2.44 -9.01 -9.00
N THR A 58 3.13 -8.18 -9.75
CA THR A 58 3.32 -8.38 -11.19
C THR A 58 4.52 -9.28 -11.48
N ASP A 59 4.57 -9.80 -12.70
CA ASP A 59 5.72 -10.54 -13.22
C ASP A 59 6.79 -9.63 -13.87
N GLU A 60 6.70 -8.31 -13.67
CA GLU A 60 7.67 -7.34 -14.16
C GLU A 60 8.42 -6.62 -13.03
N THR A 61 9.66 -6.23 -13.30
CA THR A 61 10.40 -5.34 -12.40
C THR A 61 9.87 -3.92 -12.54
N LEU A 62 9.49 -3.30 -11.42
CA LEU A 62 9.12 -1.89 -11.40
C LEU A 62 10.40 -1.04 -11.38
N ARG A 63 10.47 -0.05 -12.27
CA ARG A 63 11.61 0.87 -12.36
C ARG A 63 11.75 1.70 -11.10
N HIS A 64 10.63 2.18 -10.57
CA HIS A 64 10.63 2.86 -9.28
C HIS A 64 9.31 2.70 -8.52
N VAL A 65 9.44 2.74 -7.19
CA VAL A 65 8.35 2.91 -6.22
C VAL A 65 8.78 4.01 -5.25
N ALA A 66 8.13 5.16 -5.31
CA ALA A 66 8.28 6.24 -4.35
C ALA A 66 7.06 6.27 -3.43
N ALA A 67 7.27 6.25 -2.12
CA ALA A 67 6.23 6.38 -1.12
C ALA A 67 6.38 7.71 -0.38
N PHE A 68 5.29 8.47 -0.33
CA PHE A 68 5.18 9.74 0.34
C PHE A 68 4.26 9.58 1.53
N THR A 69 4.76 9.90 2.72
CA THR A 69 3.99 9.84 3.97
C THR A 69 3.74 11.24 4.49
N GLY A 70 2.52 11.52 4.87
CA GLY A 70 2.15 12.71 5.61
C GLY A 70 1.00 12.39 6.55
N GLY A 71 0.45 13.42 7.17
CA GLY A 71 -0.64 13.23 8.09
C GLY A 71 -0.86 14.43 8.97
N PHE A 72 -1.64 14.23 10.02
CA PHE A 72 -1.77 15.21 11.09
C PHE A 72 -2.10 14.52 12.40
N ILE A 73 -1.63 15.09 13.50
CA ILE A 73 -2.07 14.74 14.86
C ILE A 73 -3.16 15.74 15.26
N THR A 74 -4.20 15.24 15.91
CA THR A 74 -5.22 16.09 16.55
C THR A 74 -4.82 16.38 17.99
N ALA A 75 -4.78 17.64 18.37
CA ALA A 75 -4.56 18.10 19.74
C ALA A 75 -5.71 19.05 20.11
N ASP A 76 -6.72 18.52 20.79
CA ASP A 76 -8.00 19.20 21.05
C ASP A 76 -8.63 19.77 19.75
N ASP A 77 -8.77 21.08 19.65
CA ASP A 77 -9.35 21.78 18.49
C ASP A 77 -8.31 22.09 17.39
N GLU A 78 -7.04 21.71 17.59
CA GLU A 78 -5.96 21.96 16.64
C GLU A 78 -5.52 20.69 15.90
N ALA A 79 -5.09 20.87 14.65
CA ALA A 79 -4.48 19.82 13.83
C ALA A 79 -3.08 20.24 13.43
N LEU A 80 -2.08 19.46 13.86
CA LEU A 80 -0.69 19.69 13.52
C LEU A 80 -0.32 18.78 12.35
N ALA A 81 -0.11 19.38 11.18
CA ALA A 81 0.34 18.65 10.00
C ALA A 81 1.76 18.09 10.24
N LEU A 82 1.92 16.80 9.98
CA LEU A 82 3.21 16.13 10.01
C LEU A 82 3.60 15.79 8.58
N GLN A 83 4.82 16.19 8.22
CA GLN A 83 5.44 15.81 6.98
C GLN A 83 6.55 14.82 7.29
N GLU A 84 6.40 13.60 6.78
CA GLU A 84 7.39 12.56 6.98
C GLU A 84 8.32 12.43 5.77
N ALA A 85 9.47 11.78 6.01
CA ALA A 85 10.44 11.49 4.96
C ALA A 85 9.85 10.54 3.92
N ASN A 86 10.08 10.86 2.66
CA ASN A 86 9.76 9.99 1.52
C ASN A 86 10.80 8.88 1.41
N VAL A 87 10.36 7.71 0.94
CA VAL A 87 11.27 6.60 0.60
C VAL A 87 11.11 6.27 -0.87
N VAL A 88 12.24 5.97 -1.52
CA VAL A 88 12.28 5.63 -2.96
C VAL A 88 13.03 4.33 -3.11
N TYR A 89 12.44 3.41 -3.87
CA TYR A 89 13.04 2.16 -4.29
C TYR A 89 13.14 2.14 -5.81
N HIS A 90 14.26 1.62 -6.30
CA HIS A 90 14.47 1.31 -7.71
C HIS A 90 14.50 -0.21 -7.90
N ASP A 91 14.21 -0.66 -9.11
CA ASP A 91 14.30 -2.05 -9.53
C ASP A 91 13.59 -3.00 -8.54
N VAL A 92 12.32 -2.73 -8.25
CA VAL A 92 11.51 -3.57 -7.36
C VAL A 92 11.12 -4.82 -8.13
N LEU A 93 11.64 -5.96 -7.69
CA LEU A 93 11.51 -7.23 -8.43
C LEU A 93 10.06 -7.73 -8.46
N PRO A 94 9.71 -8.64 -9.39
CA PRO A 94 8.46 -9.38 -9.33
C PRO A 94 8.25 -10.02 -7.96
N HIS A 95 7.04 -9.88 -7.41
CA HIS A 95 6.63 -10.46 -6.12
C HIS A 95 7.41 -9.94 -4.90
N GLU A 96 8.17 -8.85 -5.06
CA GLU A 96 8.91 -8.20 -3.97
C GLU A 96 8.03 -7.21 -3.20
N GLY A 97 8.17 -7.21 -1.88
CA GLY A 97 7.66 -6.18 -0.98
C GLY A 97 8.75 -5.19 -0.56
N VAL A 98 8.44 -3.89 -0.58
CA VAL A 98 9.32 -2.82 -0.09
C VAL A 98 8.67 -2.06 1.05
N LYS A 99 9.42 -1.80 2.13
CA LYS A 99 8.90 -1.13 3.33
C LYS A 99 8.62 0.34 3.04
N VAL A 100 7.40 0.78 3.26
CA VAL A 100 6.94 2.14 2.97
C VAL A 100 6.56 2.93 4.22
N ALA A 101 6.16 2.24 5.29
CA ALA A 101 5.89 2.85 6.58
C ALA A 101 6.10 1.84 7.72
N ALA A 102 6.09 2.34 8.95
CA ALA A 102 5.90 1.55 10.15
C ALA A 102 5.03 2.36 11.10
N TYR A 103 4.15 1.71 11.85
CA TYR A 103 3.29 2.35 12.83
C TYR A 103 3.22 1.51 14.11
N ASP A 104 3.22 2.20 15.24
CA ASP A 104 3.02 1.64 16.56
C ASP A 104 1.52 1.69 16.90
N GLY A 105 0.93 0.52 17.14
CA GLY A 105 -0.51 0.40 17.40
C GLY A 105 -0.99 1.03 18.72
N TYR A 106 -0.09 1.52 19.57
CA TYR A 106 -0.40 2.19 20.83
C TYR A 106 -0.09 3.69 20.78
N TYR A 107 1.10 4.07 20.31
CA TYR A 107 1.53 5.47 20.31
C TYR A 107 1.00 6.27 19.11
N ASP A 108 0.70 5.63 17.98
CA ASP A 108 0.23 6.33 16.78
C ASP A 108 -1.31 6.42 16.70
N LEU A 109 -2.01 6.09 17.78
CA LEU A 109 -3.46 6.06 17.79
C LEU A 109 -4.07 7.43 17.48
N ASP A 110 -3.45 8.53 17.89
CA ASP A 110 -3.94 9.89 17.63
C ASP A 110 -3.46 10.52 16.32
N TYR A 111 -2.74 9.73 15.52
CA TYR A 111 -2.20 10.18 14.26
C TYR A 111 -3.01 9.68 13.07
N VAL A 112 -3.38 10.60 12.18
CA VAL A 112 -4.00 10.30 10.89
C VAL A 112 -2.92 10.24 9.82
N PHE A 113 -2.66 9.05 9.31
CA PHE A 113 -1.68 8.82 8.25
C PHE A 113 -2.30 8.96 6.88
N GLN A 114 -1.62 9.69 5.99
CA GLN A 114 -1.87 9.69 4.56
C GLN A 114 -0.64 9.14 3.84
N LEU A 115 -0.85 8.10 3.05
CA LEU A 115 0.15 7.56 2.13
C LEU A 115 -0.20 7.94 0.69
N SER A 116 0.82 8.12 -0.13
CA SER A 116 0.66 8.11 -1.57
C SER A 116 1.89 7.49 -2.22
N PHE A 117 1.70 6.96 -3.42
CA PHE A 117 2.74 6.29 -4.18
C PHE A 117 2.87 6.90 -5.57
N GLU A 118 4.10 6.96 -6.06
CA GLU A 118 4.40 7.02 -7.48
C GLU A 118 5.08 5.70 -7.85
N VAL A 119 4.51 4.98 -8.82
CA VAL A 119 4.97 3.67 -9.25
C VAL A 119 5.18 3.72 -10.75
N SER A 120 6.36 3.36 -11.25
CA SER A 120 6.54 3.18 -12.69
C SER A 120 7.06 1.82 -13.09
N SER A 121 6.53 1.34 -14.21
CA SER A 121 7.04 0.19 -14.95
C SER A 121 7.20 0.54 -16.42
N ASP A 122 7.78 -0.38 -17.19
CA ASP A 122 7.94 -0.18 -18.63
C ASP A 122 6.64 -0.45 -19.38
N ARG A 123 5.85 -1.45 -18.95
CA ARG A 123 4.59 -1.81 -19.63
C ARG A 123 3.41 -0.92 -19.25
N GLN A 124 3.36 -0.46 -18.01
CA GLN A 124 2.15 0.17 -17.45
C GLN A 124 2.26 1.70 -17.31
N GLY A 125 3.43 2.27 -17.64
CA GLY A 125 3.68 3.70 -17.47
C GLY A 125 3.88 4.07 -16.01
N THR A 126 3.42 5.26 -15.61
CA THR A 126 3.53 5.73 -14.23
C THR A 126 2.15 5.90 -13.61
N TRP A 127 1.98 5.37 -12.40
CA TRP A 127 0.78 5.46 -11.61
C TRP A 127 1.01 6.31 -10.38
N ARG A 128 0.08 7.23 -10.10
CA ARG A 128 -0.07 7.85 -8.79
C ARG A 128 -1.19 7.13 -8.05
N ILE A 129 -0.92 6.64 -6.86
CA ILE A 129 -1.86 5.84 -6.07
C ILE A 129 -2.00 6.44 -4.68
N VAL A 130 -3.22 6.68 -4.23
CA VAL A 130 -3.52 7.29 -2.92
C VAL A 130 -4.53 6.42 -2.18
N PRO A 131 -4.07 5.56 -1.24
CA PRO A 131 -4.97 4.88 -0.30
C PRO A 131 -5.69 5.88 0.62
N PRO A 132 -6.80 5.47 1.26
CA PRO A 132 -7.51 6.35 2.18
C PRO A 132 -6.65 6.70 3.41
N ALA A 133 -6.69 7.96 3.84
CA ALA A 133 -6.14 8.35 5.13
C ALA A 133 -6.78 7.56 6.27
N LYS A 134 -5.98 7.16 7.26
CA LYS A 134 -6.46 6.38 8.40
C LYS A 134 -5.78 6.76 9.71
N LYS A 135 -6.61 6.86 10.76
CA LYS A 135 -6.19 7.01 12.15
C LYS A 135 -5.62 5.67 12.64
N GLY A 136 -4.45 5.70 13.29
CA GLY A 136 -3.81 4.50 13.86
C GLY A 136 -3.23 3.51 12.85
N GLY A 137 -2.93 3.98 11.63
CA GLY A 137 -2.25 3.18 10.59
C GLY A 137 -3.11 2.86 9.36
N VAL A 138 -2.44 2.60 8.24
CA VAL A 138 -3.08 2.24 6.96
C VAL A 138 -3.20 0.73 6.86
N PRO A 139 -4.40 0.17 6.63
CA PRO A 139 -4.57 -1.28 6.59
C PRO A 139 -3.95 -1.89 5.34
N ALA A 140 -3.57 -3.16 5.46
CA ALA A 140 -3.34 -4.03 4.32
C ALA A 140 -4.59 -4.05 3.41
N GLN A 141 -4.37 -3.80 2.12
CA GLN A 141 -5.43 -3.67 1.12
C GLN A 141 -4.85 -3.76 -0.29
N GLU A 142 -5.66 -4.18 -1.25
CA GLU A 142 -5.35 -4.10 -2.66
C GLU A 142 -5.39 -2.64 -3.13
N LEU A 143 -4.46 -2.26 -4.01
CA LEU A 143 -4.32 -0.88 -4.49
C LEU A 143 -4.81 -0.75 -5.94
N LEU A 144 -4.33 -1.62 -6.82
CA LEU A 144 -4.63 -1.62 -8.25
C LEU A 144 -4.79 -3.07 -8.71
N TRP A 145 -5.81 -3.32 -9.54
CA TRP A 145 -6.12 -4.62 -10.14
C TRP A 145 -5.64 -4.69 -11.59
N ASP A 146 -5.53 -5.90 -12.12
CA ASP A 146 -5.04 -6.20 -13.46
C ASP A 146 -5.93 -5.69 -14.61
N ASP A 147 -7.20 -5.41 -14.34
CA ASP A 147 -8.12 -4.73 -15.27
C ASP A 147 -8.01 -3.19 -15.23
N GLY A 148 -7.12 -2.64 -14.39
CA GLY A 148 -6.94 -1.21 -14.18
C GLY A 148 -7.92 -0.57 -13.19
N SER A 149 -8.86 -1.34 -12.64
CA SER A 149 -9.69 -0.89 -11.53
C SER A 149 -8.86 -0.77 -10.24
N HIS A 150 -9.38 -0.05 -9.24
CA HIS A 150 -8.64 0.25 -8.02
C HIS A 150 -9.27 -0.36 -6.77
N GLY A 151 -8.45 -0.46 -5.74
CA GLY A 151 -8.87 -0.89 -4.41
C GLY A 151 -9.99 -0.01 -3.81
N ARG A 152 -10.62 -0.53 -2.76
CA ARG A 152 -11.72 0.16 -2.08
C ARG A 152 -11.24 1.49 -1.49
N ARG A 153 -11.83 2.61 -1.97
CA ARG A 153 -11.48 3.99 -1.55
C ARG A 153 -10.03 4.39 -1.86
N VAL A 154 -9.38 3.66 -2.77
CA VAL A 154 -8.09 4.05 -3.34
C VAL A 154 -8.38 4.98 -4.52
N VAL A 155 -7.62 6.06 -4.64
CA VAL A 155 -7.62 6.93 -5.81
C VAL A 155 -6.40 6.58 -6.66
N VAL A 156 -6.59 6.39 -7.97
CA VAL A 156 -5.50 6.12 -8.91
C VAL A 156 -5.55 7.10 -10.07
N GLU A 157 -4.38 7.51 -10.53
CA GLU A 157 -4.20 8.34 -11.71
C GLU A 157 -3.06 7.76 -12.54
N GLN A 158 -3.33 7.43 -13.80
CA GLN A 158 -2.30 7.01 -14.74
C GLN A 158 -1.74 8.24 -15.45
N ARG A 159 -0.42 8.42 -15.37
CA ARG A 159 0.29 9.37 -16.21
C ARG A 159 0.74 8.63 -17.47
N THR A 160 0.06 8.90 -18.58
CA THR A 160 0.54 8.49 -19.89
C THR A 160 1.82 9.26 -20.21
N PRO A 161 2.88 8.63 -20.74
CA PRO A 161 4.03 9.36 -21.23
C PRO A 161 3.59 10.27 -22.39
N GLY A 162 3.49 11.57 -22.16
CA GLY A 162 3.29 12.59 -23.20
C GLY A 162 1.90 13.23 -23.26
N ALA A 163 1.72 14.31 -22.49
CA ALA A 163 1.03 15.51 -22.94
C ALA A 163 1.91 16.72 -22.57
N MET A 164 3.12 16.77 -23.13
CA MET A 164 3.83 18.04 -23.26
C MET A 164 3.32 18.68 -24.55
N THR A 165 2.47 19.69 -24.39
CA THR A 165 2.24 20.75 -25.38
C THR A 165 2.72 22.05 -24.79
#